data_AF-A0A8C6SM44-F1
#
_entry.id   AF-A0A8C6SM44-F1
#
_cell.length_a   1.000
_cell.length_b   1.000
_cell.length_c   1.000
_cell.angle_alpha   90.00
_cell.angle_beta   90.00
_cell.angle_gamma   90.00
#
_symmetry.space_group_name_H-M   'P 1'
#
loop_
_entity.id
_entity.type
_entity.pdbx_description
1 polymer ?
#
loop_
_entity_poly.entity_id
_entity_poly.type
_entity_poly.pdbx_seq_one_letter_code
_entity_poly.pdbx_strand_id
1 'polypeptide(L)'
;MSAYIYLISSWRILSQAVYSLIPPSHPLSILEIADFVNKANTTWTAGQNFHNVDVSYIKTLCGTLMNGPKLPQNIKLPDRFDAREQWPKCPTIPQIRDQGNCGSCWAFGAVEAISDRICIVSDGKVTVQISAEDLLTCCDECGMGCFGGYPSAAWDFWAQKGLVTGGLYNSNVGCRPYTIAPCEHHVNGTRPPCQGETDTPKCVEQCIDGYSPSYPKDKYFGKTTC
;
A
#
# COMPACT_ATOMS: atom_id res chain seq x y z
N MET A 1 -6.22 -20.08 15.27
CA MET A 1 -6.20 -18.61 15.09
C MET A 1 -5.80 -18.37 13.65
N SER A 2 -6.76 -18.14 12.77
CA SER A 2 -6.51 -18.03 11.32
C SER A 2 -5.82 -16.71 11.01
N ALA A 3 -4.59 -16.77 10.51
CA ALA A 3 -3.89 -15.60 10.00
C ALA A 3 -4.38 -15.32 8.57
N TYR A 4 -5.14 -14.25 8.39
CA TYR A 4 -5.41 -13.71 7.06
C TYR A 4 -4.16 -12.95 6.61
N ILE A 5 -3.35 -13.62 5.79
CA ILE A 5 -2.15 -13.04 5.20
C ILE A 5 -2.58 -12.18 4.01
N TYR A 6 -2.63 -10.86 4.21
CA TYR A 6 -2.69 -9.88 3.12
C TYR A 6 -1.28 -9.69 2.55
N LEU A 7 -0.79 -10.63 1.74
CA LEU A 7 0.49 -10.50 1.01
C LEU A 7 0.23 -10.08 -0.44
N ILE A 8 0.26 -8.78 -0.69
CA ILE A 8 0.27 -8.23 -2.07
C ILE A 8 1.70 -8.25 -2.65
N SER A 9 2.74 -8.51 -1.85
CA SER A 9 4.15 -8.36 -2.27
C SER A 9 4.94 -9.65 -2.55
N SER A 10 4.38 -10.86 -2.34
CA SER A 10 5.14 -12.12 -2.43
C SER A 10 4.79 -13.05 -3.61
N TRP A 11 3.97 -12.59 -4.56
CA TRP A 11 3.49 -13.44 -5.66
C TRP A 11 4.58 -13.98 -6.61
N ARG A 12 5.78 -13.37 -6.68
CA ARG A 12 6.83 -13.83 -7.61
C ARG A 12 7.63 -15.05 -7.15
N ILE A 13 7.72 -15.33 -5.85
CA ILE A 13 8.48 -16.50 -5.37
C ILE A 13 7.61 -17.77 -5.41
N LEU A 14 6.30 -17.64 -5.17
CA LEU A 14 5.36 -18.75 -5.30
C LEU A 14 4.98 -19.06 -6.76
N SER A 15 5.05 -18.08 -7.67
CA SER A 15 4.68 -18.32 -9.07
C SER A 15 5.59 -19.32 -9.78
N GLN A 16 6.90 -19.33 -9.51
CA GLN A 16 7.83 -20.23 -10.22
C GLN A 16 7.70 -21.70 -9.81
N ALA A 17 7.45 -21.98 -8.53
CA ALA A 17 7.27 -23.34 -8.03
C ALA A 17 5.90 -23.94 -8.42
N VAL A 18 4.88 -23.09 -8.60
CA VAL A 18 3.55 -23.52 -9.02
C VAL A 18 3.46 -23.64 -10.55
N TYR A 19 4.10 -22.74 -11.32
CA TYR A 19 4.09 -22.80 -12.79
C TYR A 19 4.72 -24.06 -13.38
N SER A 20 5.69 -24.65 -12.68
CA SER A 20 6.40 -25.85 -13.13
C SER A 20 5.58 -27.13 -12.97
N LEU A 21 4.42 -27.07 -12.30
CA LEU A 21 3.51 -28.20 -12.07
C LEU A 21 2.21 -28.13 -12.88
N ILE A 22 2.00 -27.08 -13.69
CA ILE A 22 0.77 -26.87 -14.47
C ILE A 22 0.99 -27.33 -15.91
N PRO A 23 0.23 -28.34 -16.41
CA PRO A 23 0.33 -28.76 -17.81
C PRO A 23 -0.17 -27.65 -18.77
N PRO A 24 0.41 -27.53 -19.98
CA PRO A 24 0.22 -26.39 -20.88
C PRO A 24 -1.07 -26.46 -21.70
N SER A 25 -2.22 -26.64 -21.05
CA SER A 25 -3.53 -26.64 -21.72
C SER A 25 -4.58 -25.98 -20.84
N HIS A 26 -5.06 -24.82 -21.30
CA HIS A 26 -6.06 -23.93 -20.69
C HIS A 26 -5.64 -23.23 -19.39
N PRO A 27 -5.73 -21.88 -19.31
CA PRO A 27 -5.54 -21.18 -18.04
C PRO A 27 -6.63 -21.64 -17.06
N LEU A 28 -6.22 -22.25 -15.95
CA LEU A 28 -7.13 -22.66 -14.87
C LEU A 28 -7.94 -21.45 -14.39
N SER A 29 -9.23 -21.66 -14.15
CA SER A 29 -10.07 -20.68 -13.47
C SER A 29 -9.58 -20.44 -12.04
N ILE A 30 -9.95 -19.29 -11.46
CA ILE A 30 -9.56 -18.93 -10.09
C ILE A 30 -10.04 -19.98 -9.07
N LEU A 31 -11.18 -20.62 -9.32
CA LEU A 31 -11.71 -21.68 -8.46
C LEU A 31 -10.91 -22.98 -8.58
N GLU A 32 -10.49 -23.35 -9.79
CA GLU A 32 -9.63 -24.52 -10.00
C GLU A 32 -8.24 -24.33 -9.36
N ILE A 33 -7.69 -23.11 -9.42
CA ILE A 33 -6.44 -22.77 -8.71
C ILE A 33 -6.65 -22.89 -7.19
N ALA A 34 -7.74 -22.37 -6.65
CA ALA A 34 -8.02 -22.45 -5.22
C ALA A 34 -8.17 -23.91 -4.73
N ASP A 35 -8.92 -24.73 -5.48
CA ASP A 35 -9.09 -26.15 -5.17
C ASP A 35 -7.77 -26.93 -5.25
N PHE A 36 -6.95 -26.63 -6.26
CA PHE A 36 -5.62 -27.24 -6.40
C PHE A 36 -4.74 -26.94 -5.18
N VAL A 37 -4.67 -25.66 -4.77
CA VAL A 37 -3.89 -25.26 -3.59
C VAL A 37 -4.41 -25.92 -2.32
N ASN A 38 -5.73 -25.93 -2.12
CA ASN A 38 -6.34 -26.49 -0.92
C ASN A 38 -6.13 -28.00 -0.81
N LYS A 39 -6.04 -28.71 -1.95
CA LYS A 39 -5.71 -30.15 -1.99
C LYS A 39 -4.23 -30.45 -1.74
N ALA A 40 -3.35 -29.48 -1.97
CA ALA A 40 -1.90 -29.65 -1.81
C ALA A 40 -1.42 -29.66 -0.35
N ASN A 41 -2.33 -29.56 0.64
CA ASN A 41 -2.04 -29.59 2.08
C ASN A 41 -0.90 -28.62 2.49
N THR A 42 -0.98 -27.39 1.99
CA THR A 42 -0.02 -26.33 2.30
C THR A 42 -0.35 -25.68 3.65
N THR A 43 0.48 -24.73 4.10
CA THR A 43 0.25 -23.99 5.36
C THR A 43 -0.81 -22.88 5.26
N TRP A 44 -1.47 -22.73 4.10
CA TRP A 44 -2.47 -21.70 3.86
C TRP A 44 -3.66 -22.27 3.07
N THR A 45 -4.80 -21.58 3.15
CA THR A 45 -6.02 -21.93 2.42
C THR A 45 -6.30 -20.86 1.37
N ALA A 46 -6.56 -21.29 0.14
CA ALA A 46 -6.94 -20.43 -0.96
C ALA A 46 -8.46 -20.26 -1.04
N GLY A 47 -8.89 -19.07 -1.43
CA GLY A 47 -10.28 -18.75 -1.75
C GLY A 47 -10.33 -17.67 -2.83
N GLN A 48 -11.50 -17.46 -3.43
CA GLN A 48 -11.67 -16.38 -4.39
C GLN A 48 -11.73 -15.05 -3.65
N ASN A 49 -10.68 -14.25 -3.80
CA ASN A 49 -10.67 -12.88 -3.28
C ASN A 49 -11.24 -11.88 -4.30
N PHE A 50 -11.08 -12.11 -5.60
CA PHE A 50 -11.51 -11.16 -6.63
C PHE A 50 -12.65 -11.74 -7.45
N HIS A 51 -13.76 -11.01 -7.53
CA HIS A 51 -14.95 -11.37 -8.31
C HIS A 51 -15.20 -10.32 -9.40
N ASN A 52 -15.43 -10.75 -10.64
CA ASN A 52 -15.80 -9.88 -11.76
C ASN A 52 -14.83 -8.72 -12.03
N VAL A 53 -13.53 -8.90 -11.77
CA VAL A 53 -12.49 -7.92 -12.09
C VAL A 53 -11.73 -8.30 -13.35
N ASP A 54 -11.23 -7.29 -14.07
CA ASP A 54 -10.35 -7.51 -15.22
C ASP A 54 -8.93 -7.89 -14.77
N VAL A 55 -8.21 -8.65 -15.59
CA VAL A 55 -6.81 -9.03 -15.30
C VAL A 55 -5.89 -7.80 -15.25
N SER A 56 -6.19 -6.74 -16.00
CA SER A 56 -5.48 -5.46 -15.92
C SER A 56 -5.54 -4.87 -14.52
N TYR A 57 -6.71 -4.88 -13.87
CA TYR A 57 -6.86 -4.42 -12.49
C TYR A 57 -5.96 -5.20 -11.52
N ILE A 58 -5.92 -6.54 -11.64
CA ILE A 58 -5.04 -7.38 -10.81
C ILE A 58 -3.55 -7.02 -11.02
N LYS A 59 -3.16 -6.70 -12.27
CA LYS A 59 -1.79 -6.25 -12.56
C LYS A 59 -1.49 -4.89 -11.95
N THR A 60 -2.43 -3.95 -12.01
CA THR A 60 -2.30 -2.61 -11.42
C THR A 60 -2.10 -2.66 -9.90
N LEU A 61 -2.69 -3.65 -9.20
CA LEU A 61 -2.41 -3.85 -7.77
C LEU A 61 -0.93 -4.17 -7.44
N CYS A 62 -0.14 -4.60 -8.43
CA CYS A 62 1.27 -4.97 -8.29
C CYS A 62 2.25 -3.85 -8.69
N GLY A 63 1.96 -2.59 -8.33
CA GLY A 63 2.68 -1.39 -8.79
C GLY A 63 4.08 -1.11 -8.21
N THR A 64 4.82 -2.13 -7.74
CA THR A 64 6.17 -1.96 -7.15
C THR A 64 7.26 -2.49 -8.08
N LEU A 65 8.26 -1.65 -8.37
CA LEU A 65 9.48 -2.04 -9.07
C LEU A 65 10.56 -2.47 -8.07
N MET A 66 11.07 -3.70 -8.23
CA MET A 66 11.99 -4.35 -7.28
C MET A 66 13.44 -3.98 -7.59
N ASN A 67 14.13 -3.27 -6.69
CA ASN A 67 15.60 -3.09 -6.63
C ASN A 67 16.01 -2.35 -5.32
N GLY A 68 16.03 -3.05 -4.17
CA GLY A 68 16.25 -2.43 -2.85
C GLY A 68 17.55 -2.83 -2.14
N PRO A 69 18.06 -2.01 -1.20
CA PRO A 69 19.22 -2.35 -0.37
C PRO A 69 18.92 -3.48 0.63
N LYS A 70 19.96 -4.18 1.09
CA LYS A 70 19.87 -5.24 2.11
C LYS A 70 20.06 -4.68 3.52
N LEU A 71 19.32 -5.22 4.49
CA LEU A 71 19.38 -4.82 5.90
C LEU A 71 20.65 -5.35 6.60
N PRO A 72 21.19 -4.63 7.62
CA PRO A 72 22.27 -5.14 8.46
C PRO A 72 21.79 -6.30 9.37
N GLN A 73 22.68 -7.24 9.66
CA GLN A 73 22.42 -8.40 10.52
C GLN A 73 23.11 -8.27 11.89
N ASN A 74 22.53 -8.94 12.91
CA ASN A 74 22.98 -9.13 14.32
C ASN A 74 22.13 -8.43 15.41
N ILE A 75 20.84 -8.76 15.49
CA ILE A 75 19.98 -8.39 16.64
C ILE A 75 19.24 -9.66 17.10
N LYS A 76 19.16 -9.89 18.42
CA LYS A 76 18.31 -10.95 19.00
C LYS A 76 16.86 -10.48 18.96
N LEU A 77 16.06 -11.13 18.12
CA LEU A 77 14.64 -10.80 17.91
C LEU A 77 13.74 -11.74 18.72
N PRO A 78 12.52 -11.31 19.09
CA PRO A 78 11.54 -12.18 19.70
C PRO A 78 10.98 -13.18 18.67
N ASP A 79 10.52 -14.34 19.13
CA ASP A 79 9.92 -15.37 18.27
C ASP A 79 8.61 -14.90 17.59
N ARG A 80 7.92 -13.95 18.22
CA ARG A 80 6.70 -13.31 17.71
C ARG A 80 6.74 -11.82 18.00
N PHE A 81 6.31 -11.03 17.03
CA PHE A 81 6.24 -9.59 17.14
C PHE A 81 5.00 -9.07 16.40
N ASP A 82 4.25 -8.20 17.07
CA ASP A 82 3.14 -7.47 16.46
C ASP A 82 3.28 -5.98 16.80
N ALA A 83 3.45 -5.14 15.79
CA ALA A 83 3.62 -3.69 15.97
C ALA A 83 2.40 -3.04 16.65
N ARG A 84 1.20 -3.60 16.45
CA ARG A 84 -0.05 -3.09 17.05
C ARG A 84 -0.07 -3.32 18.56
N GLU A 85 0.51 -4.44 19.01
CA GLU A 85 0.66 -4.76 20.43
C GLU A 85 1.82 -3.99 21.06
N GLN A 86 2.93 -3.81 20.32
CA GLN A 86 4.11 -3.10 20.80
C GLN A 86 3.89 -1.58 20.95
N TRP A 87 3.12 -0.96 20.04
CA TRP A 87 2.86 0.48 20.03
C TRP A 87 1.35 0.78 20.01
N PRO A 88 0.61 0.42 21.08
CA PRO A 88 -0.84 0.55 21.10
C PRO A 88 -1.33 2.01 21.12
N LYS A 89 -0.45 2.96 21.43
CA LYS A 89 -0.73 4.40 21.37
C LYS A 89 -0.75 4.95 19.94
N CYS A 90 -0.38 4.15 18.94
CA CYS A 90 -0.27 4.56 17.54
C CYS A 90 -1.44 4.01 16.71
N PRO A 91 -2.53 4.79 16.53
CA PRO A 91 -3.74 4.32 15.85
C PRO A 91 -3.57 4.16 14.33
N THR A 92 -2.45 4.62 13.76
CA THR A 92 -2.14 4.44 12.34
C THR A 92 -1.73 3.00 12.02
N ILE A 93 -1.12 2.28 12.97
CA ILE A 93 -0.61 0.90 12.77
C ILE A 93 -1.72 -0.11 12.41
N PRO A 94 -2.89 -0.13 13.09
CA PRO A 94 -3.98 -1.01 12.70
C PRO A 94 -4.83 -0.49 11.51
N GLN A 95 -4.55 0.72 11.00
CA GLN A 95 -5.37 1.32 9.94
C GLN A 95 -5.06 0.64 8.60
N ILE A 96 -6.09 0.10 7.95
CA ILE A 96 -6.00 -0.39 6.56
C ILE A 96 -6.50 0.71 5.62
N ARG A 97 -5.73 1.02 4.59
CA ARG A 97 -6.10 1.98 3.55
C ARG A 97 -6.39 1.26 2.22
N ASP A 98 -6.97 2.00 1.29
CA ASP A 98 -7.42 1.50 0.00
C ASP A 98 -6.85 2.39 -1.11
N GLN A 99 -6.04 1.81 -1.99
CA GLN A 99 -5.43 2.50 -3.13
C GLN A 99 -6.41 2.70 -4.30
N GLY A 100 -7.63 2.17 -4.19
CA GLY A 100 -8.63 2.18 -5.24
C GLY A 100 -8.11 1.51 -6.52
N ASN A 101 -8.51 2.07 -7.65
CA ASN A 101 -8.07 1.61 -8.96
C ASN A 101 -6.83 2.36 -9.48
N CYS A 102 -5.74 2.31 -8.70
CA CYS A 102 -4.50 2.99 -9.02
C CYS A 102 -3.34 2.16 -8.49
N GLY A 103 -2.28 1.95 -9.27
CA GLY A 103 -1.07 1.22 -8.89
C GLY A 103 -0.15 2.01 -7.97
N SER A 104 -0.72 2.69 -6.98
CA SER A 104 -0.04 3.55 -6.01
C SER A 104 0.45 2.80 -4.77
N CYS A 105 0.49 1.47 -4.77
CA CYS A 105 0.90 0.65 -3.63
C CYS A 105 2.31 1.02 -3.10
N TRP A 106 3.20 1.45 -3.99
CA TRP A 106 4.55 1.94 -3.66
C TRP A 106 4.51 3.19 -2.77
N ALA A 107 3.52 4.06 -2.99
CA ALA A 107 3.28 5.26 -2.20
C ALA A 107 2.55 4.93 -0.89
N PHE A 108 1.53 4.07 -0.95
CA PHE A 108 0.77 3.64 0.23
C PHE A 108 1.66 2.97 1.28
N GLY A 109 2.43 1.95 0.88
CA GLY A 109 3.33 1.27 1.81
C GLY A 109 4.38 2.19 2.43
N ALA A 110 4.81 3.24 1.70
CA ALA A 110 5.70 4.26 2.25
C ALA A 110 4.97 5.14 3.27
N VAL A 111 3.85 5.78 2.90
CA VAL A 111 3.18 6.75 3.79
C VAL A 111 2.52 6.12 5.01
N GLU A 112 2.06 4.87 4.90
CA GLU A 112 1.57 4.08 6.05
C GLU A 112 2.70 3.88 7.08
N ALA A 113 3.84 3.36 6.63
CA ALA A 113 5.00 3.16 7.49
C ALA A 113 5.60 4.48 8.01
N ILE A 114 5.57 5.57 7.24
CA ILE A 114 6.00 6.90 7.70
C ILE A 114 5.07 7.40 8.80
N SER A 115 3.75 7.29 8.61
CA SER A 115 2.73 7.68 9.62
C SER A 115 2.98 6.95 10.94
N ASP A 116 3.22 5.64 10.87
CA ASP A 116 3.55 4.80 12.03
C ASP A 116 4.84 5.24 12.70
N ARG A 117 5.92 5.46 11.92
CA ARG A 117 7.22 5.86 12.46
C ARG A 117 7.19 7.22 13.14
N ILE A 118 6.42 8.18 12.61
CA ILE A 118 6.22 9.50 13.26
C ILE A 118 5.60 9.30 14.65
N CYS A 119 4.59 8.44 14.75
CA CYS A 119 3.98 8.11 16.03
C CYS A 119 4.93 7.36 16.98
N ILE A 120 5.62 6.33 16.48
CA ILE A 120 6.54 5.50 17.27
C ILE A 120 7.70 6.33 17.83
N VAL A 121 8.39 7.11 16.99
CA VAL A 121 9.53 7.94 17.42
C VAL A 121 9.11 9.04 18.38
N SER A 122 7.87 9.52 18.28
CA SER A 122 7.33 10.53 19.20
C SER A 122 6.73 9.93 20.48
N ASP A 123 6.77 8.61 20.69
CA ASP A 123 6.09 7.90 21.78
C ASP A 123 4.58 8.25 21.86
N GLY A 124 3.92 8.28 20.70
CA GLY A 124 2.49 8.60 20.59
C GLY A 124 2.13 10.08 20.70
N LYS A 125 3.10 10.99 20.88
CA LYS A 125 2.83 12.43 21.03
C LYS A 125 2.38 13.10 19.74
N VAL A 126 2.84 12.59 18.59
CA VAL A 126 2.47 13.10 17.27
C VAL A 126 1.89 11.95 16.46
N THR A 127 0.60 12.03 16.16
CA THR A 127 -0.10 11.03 15.36
C THR A 127 -0.71 11.72 14.16
N VAL A 128 -0.23 11.39 12.97
CA VAL A 128 -0.70 11.98 11.71
C VAL A 128 -0.81 10.92 10.63
N GLN A 129 -1.76 11.10 9.71
CA GLN A 129 -1.84 10.33 8.48
C GLN A 129 -1.10 11.11 7.41
N ILE A 130 0.01 10.55 6.91
CA ILE A 130 0.74 11.14 5.78
C ILE A 130 -0.01 10.87 4.47
N SER A 131 -0.07 11.90 3.63
CA SER A 131 -0.83 11.91 2.39
C SER A 131 -0.21 11.00 1.34
N ALA A 132 -0.92 9.92 1.01
CA ALA A 132 -0.61 9.12 -0.19
C ALA A 132 -0.80 9.96 -1.46
N GLU A 133 -1.77 10.88 -1.47
CA GLU A 133 -2.07 11.79 -2.59
C GLU A 133 -0.88 12.68 -2.91
N ASP A 134 -0.27 13.28 -1.89
CA ASP A 134 0.86 14.18 -2.05
C ASP A 134 2.08 13.47 -2.65
N LEU A 135 2.42 12.30 -2.10
CA LEU A 135 3.51 11.49 -2.61
C LEU A 135 3.23 10.99 -4.04
N LEU A 136 2.03 10.46 -4.27
CA LEU A 136 1.62 9.90 -5.56
C LEU A 136 1.68 10.95 -6.67
N THR A 137 1.21 12.16 -6.40
CA THR A 137 0.96 13.17 -7.43
C THR A 137 2.13 14.11 -7.65
N CYS A 138 2.98 14.35 -6.64
CA CYS A 138 4.04 15.35 -6.68
C CYS A 138 5.47 14.78 -6.74
N CYS A 139 5.64 13.45 -6.67
CA CYS A 139 6.95 12.82 -6.85
C CYS A 139 7.15 12.30 -8.28
N ASP A 140 7.58 13.20 -9.17
CA ASP A 140 7.89 12.85 -10.57
C ASP A 140 9.04 11.82 -10.68
N GLU A 141 9.99 11.84 -9.73
CA GLU A 141 11.13 10.93 -9.70
C GLU A 141 10.79 9.54 -9.12
N CYS A 142 9.60 9.38 -8.53
CA CYS A 142 9.19 8.13 -7.89
C CYS A 142 8.64 7.10 -8.88
N GLY A 143 8.46 7.45 -10.15
CA GLY A 143 7.96 6.55 -11.19
C GLY A 143 6.81 7.17 -11.97
N MET A 144 5.77 6.38 -12.22
CA MET A 144 4.69 6.72 -13.14
C MET A 144 3.34 6.85 -12.41
N GLY A 145 3.36 7.27 -11.15
CA GLY A 145 2.15 7.49 -10.35
C GLY A 145 1.29 6.23 -10.21
N CYS A 146 0.08 6.26 -10.78
CA CYS A 146 -0.84 5.12 -10.81
C CYS A 146 -0.38 3.96 -11.68
N PHE A 147 0.61 4.14 -12.54
CA PHE A 147 1.19 3.08 -13.38
C PHE A 147 2.40 2.40 -12.71
N GLY A 148 2.55 2.59 -11.40
CA GLY A 148 3.61 2.00 -10.58
C GLY A 148 4.78 2.94 -10.30
N GLY A 149 5.58 2.55 -9.31
CA GLY A 149 6.68 3.38 -8.82
C GLY A 149 7.69 2.62 -7.98
N TYR A 150 8.67 3.37 -7.47
CA TYR A 150 9.82 2.89 -6.72
C TYR A 150 9.67 3.25 -5.25
N PRO A 151 9.48 2.26 -4.35
CA PRO A 151 9.37 2.54 -2.91
C PRO A 151 10.60 3.26 -2.34
N SER A 152 11.81 3.01 -2.84
CA SER A 152 13.01 3.71 -2.37
C SER A 152 12.94 5.22 -2.62
N ALA A 153 12.54 5.62 -3.83
CA ALA A 153 12.40 7.03 -4.21
C ALA A 153 11.34 7.74 -3.38
N ALA A 154 10.31 7.02 -2.91
CA ALA A 154 9.32 7.58 -1.99
C ALA A 154 9.92 8.02 -0.65
N TRP A 155 10.81 7.20 -0.07
CA TRP A 155 11.52 7.56 1.15
C TRP A 155 12.50 8.72 0.92
N ASP A 156 13.17 8.74 -0.24
CA ASP A 156 14.06 9.85 -0.63
C ASP A 156 13.28 11.17 -0.79
N PHE A 157 12.12 11.12 -1.44
CA PHE A 157 11.22 12.27 -1.58
C PHE A 157 10.76 12.80 -0.22
N TRP A 158 10.36 11.90 0.69
CA TRP A 158 10.00 12.29 2.05
C TRP A 158 11.15 12.96 2.80
N ALA A 159 12.39 12.52 2.60
CA ALA A 159 13.55 13.16 3.22
C ALA A 159 13.89 14.52 2.60
N GLN A 160 13.80 14.66 1.28
CA GLN A 160 14.24 15.86 0.55
C GLN A 160 13.17 16.95 0.47
N LYS A 161 11.92 16.58 0.19
CA LYS A 161 10.81 17.50 -0.09
C LYS A 161 9.71 17.45 0.96
N GLY A 162 9.67 16.39 1.77
CA GLY A 162 8.65 16.19 2.80
C GLY A 162 7.27 15.89 2.21
N LEU A 163 6.37 15.45 3.08
CA LEU A 163 5.00 15.08 2.72
C LEU A 163 4.01 15.75 3.66
N VAL A 164 2.88 16.23 3.12
CA VAL A 164 1.81 16.79 3.94
C VAL A 164 0.93 15.68 4.53
N THR A 165 0.07 16.04 5.47
CA THR A 165 -0.95 15.15 6.00
C THR A 165 -2.06 14.90 4.98
N GLY A 166 -2.73 13.75 5.08
CA GLY A 166 -3.80 13.35 4.18
C GLY A 166 -4.36 11.99 4.52
N GLY A 167 -5.65 11.93 4.78
CA GLY A 167 -6.37 10.71 5.12
C GLY A 167 -7.01 10.00 3.93
N LEU A 168 -7.98 9.15 4.25
CA LEU A 168 -8.71 8.34 3.28
C LEU A 168 -9.57 9.19 2.33
N TYR A 169 -10.01 8.57 1.24
CA TYR A 169 -10.99 9.15 0.33
C TYR A 169 -12.20 9.71 1.06
N ASN A 170 -12.56 10.96 0.74
CA ASN A 170 -13.70 11.69 1.29
C ASN A 170 -13.72 11.81 2.84
N SER A 171 -12.56 11.68 3.50
CA SER A 171 -12.47 11.79 4.96
C SER A 171 -12.38 13.23 5.46
N ASN A 172 -11.97 14.17 4.60
CA ASN A 172 -11.60 15.54 4.97
C ASN A 172 -10.53 15.61 6.09
N VAL A 173 -9.71 14.56 6.23
CA VAL A 173 -8.62 14.50 7.22
C VAL A 173 -7.31 14.91 6.58
N GLY A 174 -6.64 15.91 7.17
CA GLY A 174 -5.34 16.39 6.74
C GLY A 174 -5.39 17.36 5.56
N CYS A 175 -4.22 17.82 5.13
CA CYS A 175 -4.04 18.78 4.05
C CYS A 175 -4.54 18.25 2.70
N ARG A 176 -4.11 17.04 2.31
CA ARG A 176 -4.47 16.43 1.02
C ARG A 176 -4.98 14.99 1.21
N PRO A 177 -6.26 14.79 1.53
CA PRO A 177 -6.88 13.47 1.52
C PRO A 177 -6.79 12.81 0.13
N TYR A 178 -6.82 11.48 0.10
CA TYR A 178 -6.78 10.72 -1.15
C TYR A 178 -7.99 11.04 -2.04
N THR A 179 -7.77 11.21 -3.35
CA THR A 179 -8.85 11.63 -4.27
C THR A 179 -9.44 10.48 -5.08
N ILE A 180 -8.75 9.35 -5.18
CA ILE A 180 -9.21 8.18 -5.92
C ILE A 180 -10.16 7.36 -5.05
N ALA A 181 -11.36 7.12 -5.56
CA ALA A 181 -12.40 6.40 -4.83
C ALA A 181 -12.06 4.90 -4.66
N PRO A 182 -12.35 4.32 -3.48
CA PRO A 182 -12.41 2.88 -3.31
C PRO A 182 -13.40 2.23 -4.27
N CYS A 183 -13.11 1.02 -4.74
CA CYS A 183 -13.96 0.26 -5.64
C CYS A 183 -14.18 -1.17 -5.11
N GLU A 184 -15.31 -1.79 -5.46
CA GLU A 184 -15.58 -3.17 -5.02
C GLU A 184 -14.89 -4.18 -5.94
N HIS A 185 -14.24 -5.16 -5.31
CA HIS A 185 -13.71 -6.35 -5.98
C HIS A 185 -13.88 -7.65 -5.18
N HIS A 186 -14.28 -7.56 -3.91
CA HIS A 186 -14.46 -8.69 -3.01
C HIS A 186 -15.91 -9.20 -2.92
N VAL A 187 -16.91 -8.34 -3.16
CA VAL A 187 -18.35 -8.63 -3.04
C VAL A 187 -19.19 -7.71 -3.94
N ASN A 188 -20.47 -8.04 -4.15
CA ASN A 188 -21.45 -7.04 -4.59
C ASN A 188 -21.74 -6.09 -3.42
N GLY A 189 -21.14 -4.91 -3.44
CA GLY A 189 -21.31 -3.85 -2.45
C GLY A 189 -21.96 -2.60 -3.04
N THR A 190 -21.88 -1.49 -2.30
CA THR A 190 -22.44 -0.19 -2.72
C THR A 190 -21.45 0.65 -3.53
N ARG A 191 -20.17 0.26 -3.63
CA ARG A 191 -19.14 1.00 -4.39
C ARG A 191 -19.13 0.53 -5.86
N PRO A 192 -18.67 1.38 -6.80
CA PRO A 192 -18.57 0.98 -8.20
C PRO A 192 -17.59 -0.19 -8.39
N PRO A 193 -17.77 -1.00 -9.45
CA PRO A 193 -16.81 -2.05 -9.80
C PRO A 193 -15.46 -1.45 -10.20
N CYS A 194 -14.38 -2.12 -9.81
CA CYS A 194 -13.04 -1.73 -10.25
C CYS A 194 -12.86 -2.03 -11.76
N GLN A 195 -12.65 -1.00 -12.59
CA GLN A 195 -12.47 -1.15 -14.04
C GLN A 195 -11.29 -0.34 -14.58
N GLY A 196 -10.40 -1.00 -15.33
CA GLY A 196 -9.27 -0.36 -16.00
C GLY A 196 -8.21 0.12 -15.01
N GLU A 197 -7.39 1.09 -15.41
CA GLU A 197 -6.40 1.79 -14.58
C GLU A 197 -6.73 3.29 -14.63
N THR A 198 -6.69 4.00 -13.50
CA THR A 198 -7.01 5.44 -13.47
C THR A 198 -5.77 6.29 -13.73
N ASP A 199 -5.94 7.43 -14.41
CA ASP A 199 -4.86 8.40 -14.60
C ASP A 199 -4.41 9.00 -13.26
N THR A 200 -3.10 9.23 -13.13
CA THR A 200 -2.53 9.89 -11.95
C THR A 200 -3.10 11.31 -11.82
N PRO A 201 -3.69 11.68 -10.67
CA PRO A 201 -4.13 13.05 -10.42
C PRO A 201 -2.95 14.04 -10.52
N LYS A 202 -3.24 15.29 -10.84
CA LYS A 202 -2.21 16.32 -10.93
C LYS A 202 -1.66 16.67 -9.54
N CYS A 203 -0.36 16.96 -9.46
CA CYS A 203 0.20 17.60 -8.26
C CYS A 203 -0.50 18.93 -7.99
N VAL A 204 -1.03 19.09 -6.78
CA VAL A 204 -1.61 20.34 -6.30
C VAL A 204 -0.96 20.68 -4.98
N GLU A 205 -0.15 21.74 -4.96
CA GLU A 205 0.58 22.19 -3.77
C GLU A 205 -0.30 23.10 -2.87
N GLN A 206 -1.53 22.64 -2.61
CA GLN A 206 -2.52 23.35 -1.80
C GLN A 206 -3.30 22.34 -0.95
N CYS A 207 -3.60 22.71 0.29
CA CYS A 207 -4.49 21.93 1.14
C CYS A 207 -5.95 22.15 0.76
N ILE A 208 -6.82 21.21 1.15
CA ILE A 208 -8.27 21.37 1.02
C ILE A 208 -8.76 22.64 1.75
N ASP A 209 -9.85 23.21 1.26
CA ASP A 209 -10.46 24.39 1.86
C ASP A 209 -10.86 24.14 3.32
N GLY A 210 -10.63 25.14 4.17
CA GLY A 210 -10.91 25.03 5.61
C GLY A 210 -9.84 24.28 6.41
N TYR A 211 -8.82 23.70 5.78
CA TYR A 211 -7.67 23.14 6.47
C TYR A 211 -6.64 24.21 6.86
N SER A 212 -6.03 24.03 8.03
CA SER A 212 -4.87 24.79 8.51
C SER A 212 -3.94 23.81 9.22
N PRO A 213 -2.61 23.88 9.03
CA PRO A 213 -1.84 24.97 8.40
C PRO A 213 -1.80 24.92 6.86
N SER A 214 -1.08 25.86 6.22
CA SER A 214 -0.88 25.88 4.76
C SER A 214 -0.01 24.72 4.29
N TYR A 215 -0.09 24.36 3.00
CA TYR A 215 0.63 23.22 2.41
C TYR A 215 2.14 23.19 2.75
N PRO A 216 2.93 24.27 2.59
CA PRO A 216 4.34 24.23 2.95
C PRO A 216 4.59 24.06 4.46
N LYS A 217 3.65 24.49 5.30
CA LYS A 217 3.74 24.40 6.76
C LYS A 217 3.27 23.05 7.31
N ASP A 218 2.54 22.28 6.50
CA ASP A 218 2.06 20.95 6.88
C ASP A 218 3.04 19.83 6.49
N LYS A 219 4.19 20.17 5.90
CA LYS A 219 5.19 19.18 5.45
C LYS A 219 5.92 18.54 6.63
N TYR A 220 5.90 17.20 6.66
CA TYR A 220 6.69 16.36 7.55
C TYR A 220 7.89 15.80 6.78
N PHE A 221 9.08 15.95 7.33
CA PHE A 221 10.33 15.55 6.69
C PHE A 221 10.94 14.32 7.36
N GLY A 222 11.48 13.42 6.54
CA GLY A 222 12.37 12.37 7.00
C GLY A 222 13.74 12.93 7.35
N LYS A 223 14.45 12.27 8.26
CA LYS A 223 15.89 12.52 8.45
C LYS A 223 16.68 11.55 7.58
N THR A 224 17.53 12.07 6.71
CA THR A 224 18.61 11.26 6.13
C THR A 224 19.61 10.92 7.24
N THR A 225 19.97 9.65 7.34
CA THR A 225 21.15 9.26 8.12
C THR A 225 22.38 9.76 7.38
N CYS A 226 23.13 10.67 8.01
CA CYS A 226 24.45 11.09 7.54
C CYS A 226 25.44 9.92 7.53
#